data_AF-A0A3L6PRR1-F1
#
_entry.id   AF-A0A3L6PRR1-F1
#
_cell.length_a   1.000
_cell.length_b   1.000
_cell.length_c   1.000
_cell.angle_alpha   90.00
_cell.angle_beta   90.00
_cell.angle_gamma   90.00
#
_symmetry.space_group_name_H-M   'P 1'
#
loop_
_entity.id
_entity.type
_entity.pdbx_description
1 polymer ?
#
loop_
_entity_poly.entity_id
_entity_poly.type
_entity_poly.pdbx_seq_one_letter_code
_entity_poly.pdbx_strand_id
1 'polypeptide(L)'
;MNSLFEKVVHPQDSVLQFVTQYEYIMDIRAERENVEACKGEISDPPLRASYDFEKQAANFYTRNVFSKFQELLHDSTKFRMIDIAEDDESLSIRIVHPNSSRVRIVSVSKDATSYLCSCNMFARDGLLCPHILKVFTNRDVQEIPDKYLHRRWSKRQQQRFQNISQVLNHPLEFQVQTS
;
A
#
# COMPACT_ATOMS: atom_id res chain seq x y z
N MET A 1 2.52 -10.24 18.95
CA MET A 1 2.04 -8.88 18.57
C MET A 1 2.36 -7.86 19.66
N ASN A 2 2.19 -8.22 20.94
CA ASN A 2 2.40 -7.34 22.08
C ASN A 2 3.85 -6.95 22.34
N SER A 3 4.83 -7.84 22.14
CA SER A 3 6.22 -7.57 22.59
C SER A 3 6.95 -6.42 21.88
N LEU A 4 6.56 -6.06 20.65
CA LEU A 4 7.10 -4.87 19.95
C LEU A 4 6.39 -3.59 20.38
N PHE A 5 5.08 -3.66 20.65
CA PHE A 5 4.30 -2.54 21.18
C PHE A 5 4.74 -2.19 22.60
N GLU A 6 4.91 -3.19 23.47
CA GLU A 6 5.40 -3.02 24.85
C GLU A 6 6.82 -2.40 24.93
N LYS A 7 7.62 -2.54 23.87
CA LYS A 7 8.99 -1.99 23.80
C LYS A 7 9.06 -0.58 23.24
N VAL A 8 8.11 -0.18 22.40
CA VAL A 8 8.20 1.02 21.57
C VAL A 8 7.12 2.04 21.92
N VAL A 9 6.01 1.63 22.52
CA VAL A 9 4.89 2.48 22.93
C VAL A 9 4.82 2.56 24.45
N HIS A 10 4.90 3.78 24.99
CA HIS A 10 4.79 4.03 26.42
C HIS A 10 3.40 4.57 26.78
N PRO A 11 2.80 4.17 27.92
CA PRO A 11 1.46 4.65 28.32
C PRO A 11 1.33 6.16 28.52
N GLN A 12 2.46 6.87 28.60
CA GLN A 12 2.54 8.32 28.80
C GLN A 12 2.82 9.09 27.51
N ASP A 13 2.97 8.39 26.38
CA ASP A 13 3.23 9.02 25.10
C ASP A 13 2.02 9.87 24.68
N SER A 14 2.31 11.04 24.12
CA SER A 14 1.27 11.84 23.48
C SER A 14 0.66 11.08 22.30
N VAL A 15 -0.58 11.42 21.93
CA VAL A 15 -1.25 10.80 20.77
C VAL A 15 -0.39 10.91 19.50
N LEU A 16 0.33 12.02 19.33
CA LEU A 16 1.23 12.21 18.20
C LEU A 16 2.41 11.23 18.23
N GLN A 17 3.07 11.06 19.39
CA GLN A 17 4.15 10.08 19.56
C GLN A 17 3.66 8.65 19.34
N PHE A 18 2.49 8.32 19.87
CA PHE A 18 1.85 7.03 19.63
C PHE A 18 1.63 6.75 18.14
N VAL A 19 1.12 7.73 17.39
CA VAL A 19 0.90 7.59 15.94
C VAL A 19 2.24 7.35 15.22
N THR A 20 3.27 8.14 15.52
CA THR A 20 4.60 7.96 14.92
C THR A 20 5.22 6.59 15.25
N GLN A 21 5.12 6.16 16.51
CA GLN A 21 5.60 4.85 16.94
C GLN A 21 4.81 3.70 16.28
N TYR A 22 3.50 3.87 16.13
CA TYR A 22 2.65 2.91 15.43
C TYR A 22 3.07 2.77 13.97
N GLU A 23 3.29 3.87 13.26
CA GLU A 23 3.80 3.88 11.88
C GLU A 23 5.14 3.16 11.78
N TYR A 24 6.06 3.44 12.69
CA TYR A 24 7.36 2.77 12.76
C TYR A 24 7.26 1.26 13.00
N ILE A 25 6.42 0.82 13.94
CA ILE A 25 6.19 -0.62 14.19
C ILE A 25 5.58 -1.29 12.94
N MET A 26 4.70 -0.58 12.23
CA MET A 26 4.11 -1.10 11.00
C MET A 26 5.15 -1.25 9.90
N ASP A 27 6.09 -0.31 9.77
CA ASP A 27 7.20 -0.40 8.82
C ASP A 27 8.11 -1.61 9.12
N ILE A 28 8.47 -1.86 10.38
CA ILE A 28 9.27 -3.02 10.78
C ILE A 28 8.58 -4.33 10.39
N ARG A 29 7.27 -4.44 10.61
CA ARG A 29 6.52 -5.65 10.26
C ARG A 29 6.47 -5.87 8.76
N ALA A 30 6.18 -4.82 8.01
CA ALA A 30 6.19 -4.85 6.56
C ALA A 30 7.54 -5.35 6.02
N GLU A 31 8.65 -4.89 6.60
CA GLU A 31 9.99 -5.35 6.23
C GLU A 31 10.19 -6.84 6.56
N ARG A 32 9.79 -7.29 7.76
CA ARG A 32 9.96 -8.71 8.15
C ARG A 32 9.16 -9.66 7.25
N GLU A 33 7.89 -9.33 6.96
CA GLU A 33 7.06 -10.10 6.02
C GLU A 33 7.71 -10.19 4.63
N ASN A 34 8.43 -9.15 4.22
CA ASN A 34 9.07 -9.07 2.92
C ASN A 34 10.38 -9.87 2.85
N VAL A 35 11.23 -9.77 3.87
CA VAL A 35 12.48 -10.55 4.00
C VAL A 35 12.22 -12.05 4.05
N GLU A 36 11.18 -12.48 4.77
CA GLU A 36 10.80 -13.90 4.86
C GLU A 36 10.33 -14.47 3.51
N ALA A 37 9.68 -13.65 2.67
CA ALA A 37 9.16 -14.08 1.37
C ALA A 37 10.19 -14.06 0.22
N CYS A 38 11.21 -13.20 0.29
CA CYS A 38 12.31 -13.18 -0.69
C CYS A 38 13.14 -14.47 -0.72
N LYS A 39 13.01 -15.34 0.30
CA LYS A 39 13.74 -16.62 0.38
C LYS A 39 13.19 -17.71 -0.57
N GLY A 40 11.99 -17.51 -1.16
CA GLY A 40 11.28 -18.56 -1.89
C GLY A 40 11.42 -18.53 -3.42
N GLU A 41 11.30 -17.37 -4.08
CA GLU A 41 11.23 -17.29 -5.54
C GLU A 41 11.71 -15.91 -6.04
N ILE A 42 12.49 -15.91 -7.12
CA ILE A 42 13.25 -14.75 -7.63
C ILE A 42 12.44 -13.88 -8.63
N SER A 43 11.34 -14.38 -9.20
CA SER A 43 10.58 -13.69 -10.24
C SER A 43 9.37 -12.90 -9.72
N ASP A 44 9.16 -11.71 -10.29
CA ASP A 44 7.96 -10.91 -10.05
C ASP A 44 6.69 -11.69 -10.50
N PRO A 45 5.55 -11.52 -9.81
CA PRO A 45 4.29 -12.15 -10.20
C PRO A 45 3.89 -11.69 -11.61
N PRO A 46 3.36 -12.60 -12.45
CA PRO A 46 2.88 -12.21 -13.77
C PRO A 46 1.70 -11.23 -13.62
N LEU A 47 1.58 -10.26 -14.54
CA LEU A 47 0.44 -9.37 -14.60
C LEU A 47 -0.84 -10.19 -14.82
N ARG A 48 -1.90 -9.91 -14.02
CA ARG A 48 -3.18 -10.61 -14.15
C ARG A 48 -4.06 -9.96 -15.19
N ALA A 49 -3.94 -8.65 -15.37
CA ALA A 49 -4.57 -7.91 -16.45
C ALA A 49 -3.54 -7.00 -17.16
N SER A 50 -3.92 -6.49 -18.34
CA SER A 50 -3.03 -5.66 -19.14
C SER A 50 -3.22 -4.16 -18.86
N TYR A 51 -3.66 -3.78 -17.66
CA TYR A 51 -3.91 -2.38 -17.30
C TYR A 51 -2.61 -1.62 -17.03
N ASP A 52 -2.53 -0.38 -17.49
CA ASP A 52 -1.31 0.43 -17.31
C ASP A 52 -1.05 0.80 -15.84
N PHE A 53 -2.10 1.03 -15.05
CA PHE A 53 -1.97 1.25 -13.62
C PHE A 53 -1.51 -0.01 -12.87
N GLU A 54 -1.80 -1.22 -13.39
CA GLU A 54 -1.28 -2.47 -12.84
C GLU A 54 0.22 -2.60 -13.13
N LYS A 55 0.67 -2.25 -14.35
CA LYS A 55 2.10 -2.19 -14.68
C LYS A 55 2.84 -1.19 -13.82
N GLN A 56 2.25 -0.01 -13.60
CA GLN A 56 2.80 1.01 -12.71
C GLN A 56 2.94 0.47 -11.27
N ALA A 57 1.92 -0.21 -10.76
CA ALA A 57 1.96 -0.86 -9.45
C ALA A 57 3.04 -1.94 -9.37
N ALA A 58 3.22 -2.77 -10.40
CA ALA A 58 4.25 -3.80 -10.47
C ALA A 58 5.67 -3.22 -10.42
N ASN A 59 5.87 -2.07 -11.05
CA ASN A 59 7.16 -1.36 -11.05
C ASN A 59 7.45 -0.67 -9.71
N PHE A 60 6.42 -0.18 -9.03
CA PHE A 60 6.57 0.57 -7.78
C PHE A 60 6.66 -0.35 -6.55
N TYR A 61 5.73 -1.29 -6.41
CA TYR A 61 5.56 -2.08 -5.18
C TYR A 61 6.55 -3.25 -5.08
N THR A 62 6.93 -3.62 -3.86
CA THR A 62 7.62 -4.89 -3.62
C THR A 62 6.78 -6.07 -4.09
N ARG A 63 7.40 -7.20 -4.42
CA ARG A 63 6.74 -8.41 -4.92
C ARG A 63 5.50 -8.79 -4.08
N ASN A 64 5.65 -8.82 -2.76
CA ASN A 64 4.56 -9.18 -1.86
C ASN A 64 3.40 -8.19 -1.88
N VAL A 65 3.73 -6.89 -1.91
CA VAL A 65 2.70 -5.87 -1.95
C VAL A 65 2.00 -5.88 -3.31
N PHE A 66 2.74 -6.13 -4.39
CA PHE A 66 2.15 -6.30 -5.71
C PHE A 66 1.22 -7.52 -5.76
N SER A 67 1.60 -8.67 -5.18
CA SER A 67 0.70 -9.83 -5.07
C SER A 67 -0.59 -9.49 -4.32
N LYS A 68 -0.49 -8.79 -3.18
CA LYS A 68 -1.67 -8.30 -2.44
C LYS A 68 -2.50 -7.34 -3.30
N PHE A 69 -1.87 -6.43 -4.04
CA PHE A 69 -2.55 -5.53 -4.96
C PHE A 69 -3.31 -6.30 -6.05
N GLN A 70 -2.72 -7.35 -6.62
CA GLN A 70 -3.38 -8.20 -7.62
C GLN A 70 -4.57 -8.99 -7.07
N GLU A 71 -4.52 -9.40 -5.80
CA GLU A 71 -5.68 -9.97 -5.11
C GLU A 71 -6.80 -8.95 -4.97
N LEU A 72 -6.49 -7.72 -4.55
CA LEU A 72 -7.48 -6.62 -4.45
C LEU A 72 -8.06 -6.24 -5.81
N LEU A 73 -7.24 -6.24 -6.86
CA LEU A 73 -7.67 -6.02 -8.24
C LEU A 73 -8.58 -7.14 -8.72
N HIS A 74 -8.23 -8.39 -8.46
CA HIS A 74 -9.11 -9.53 -8.76
C HIS A 74 -10.43 -9.43 -7.99
N ASP A 75 -10.40 -9.09 -6.71
CA ASP A 75 -11.60 -8.91 -5.89
C ASP A 75 -12.49 -7.79 -6.40
N SER A 76 -11.93 -6.75 -7.03
CA SER A 76 -12.70 -5.67 -7.64
C SER A 76 -13.71 -6.18 -8.68
N THR A 77 -13.38 -7.26 -9.38
CA THR A 77 -14.24 -7.86 -10.41
C THR A 77 -15.56 -8.41 -9.86
N LYS A 78 -15.59 -8.73 -8.56
CA LYS A 78 -16.77 -9.23 -7.86
C LYS A 78 -17.81 -8.14 -7.57
N PHE A 79 -17.45 -6.86 -7.73
CA PHE A 79 -18.32 -5.73 -7.44
C PHE A 79 -18.97 -5.17 -8.71
N ARG A 80 -20.08 -4.45 -8.53
CA ARG A 80 -20.79 -3.71 -9.58
C ARG A 80 -20.89 -2.24 -9.20
N MET A 81 -20.77 -1.36 -10.20
CA MET A 81 -21.17 0.04 -10.10
C MET A 81 -22.66 0.12 -10.40
N ILE A 82 -23.45 0.74 -9.52
CA ILE A 82 -24.91 0.78 -9.68
C ILE A 82 -25.46 2.17 -9.92
N ASP A 83 -24.86 3.19 -9.32
CA ASP A 83 -25.29 4.59 -9.49
C ASP A 83 -24.08 5.50 -9.55
N ILE A 84 -24.26 6.61 -10.26
CA ILE A 84 -23.30 7.70 -10.39
C ILE A 84 -24.08 8.99 -10.17
N ALA A 85 -23.70 9.74 -9.15
CA ALA A 85 -24.21 11.08 -8.88
C ALA A 85 -23.06 12.08 -9.01
N GLU A 86 -23.32 13.23 -9.62
CA GLU A 86 -22.34 14.28 -9.83
C GLU A 86 -22.82 15.56 -9.14
N ASP A 87 -21.91 16.23 -8.45
CA ASP A 87 -22.09 17.57 -7.88
C ASP A 87 -21.03 18.53 -8.44
N ASP A 88 -21.00 19.76 -7.94
CA ASP A 88 -20.10 20.79 -8.45
C ASP A 88 -18.61 20.48 -8.23
N GLU A 89 -18.26 19.61 -7.28
CA GLU A 89 -16.88 19.35 -6.85
C GLU A 89 -16.42 17.91 -7.15
N SER A 90 -17.35 16.97 -7.19
CA SER A 90 -17.02 15.55 -7.21
C SER A 90 -18.10 14.66 -7.84
N LEU A 91 -17.67 13.45 -8.13
CA LEU A 91 -18.52 12.36 -8.56
C LEU A 91 -18.60 11.30 -7.46
N SER A 92 -19.82 10.95 -7.06
CA SER A 92 -20.09 9.88 -6.11
C SER A 92 -20.59 8.62 -6.83
N ILE A 93 -19.79 7.54 -6.74
CA ILE A 93 -20.09 6.25 -7.38
C ILE A 93 -20.48 5.22 -6.32
N ARG A 94 -21.63 4.58 -6.47
CA ARG A 94 -22.10 3.51 -5.59
C ARG A 94 -21.63 2.15 -6.10
N ILE A 95 -20.90 1.43 -5.26
CA ILE A 95 -20.32 0.11 -5.51
C ILE A 95 -20.96 -0.93 -4.59
N VAL A 96 -21.42 -2.06 -5.15
CA VAL A 96 -22.06 -3.14 -4.39
C VAL A 96 -21.52 -4.50 -4.78
N HIS A 97 -21.47 -5.41 -3.81
CA HIS A 97 -21.27 -6.83 -4.09
C HIS A 97 -22.63 -7.47 -4.41
N PRO A 98 -22.78 -8.29 -5.46
CA PRO A 98 -24.06 -8.91 -5.84
C PRO A 98 -24.76 -9.65 -4.70
N ASN A 99 -23.98 -10.27 -3.82
CA ASN A 99 -24.48 -11.06 -2.69
C ASN A 99 -24.45 -10.28 -1.35
N SER A 100 -24.45 -8.94 -1.38
CA SER A 100 -24.45 -8.12 -0.16
C SER A 100 -25.34 -6.90 -0.31
N SER A 101 -26.07 -6.55 0.74
CA SER A 101 -26.79 -5.26 0.84
C SER A 101 -25.87 -4.08 1.16
N ARG A 102 -24.59 -4.34 1.47
CA ARG A 102 -23.64 -3.30 1.86
C ARG A 102 -23.21 -2.48 0.65
N VAL A 103 -23.50 -1.19 0.69
CA VAL A 103 -23.09 -0.22 -0.34
C VAL A 103 -21.80 0.47 0.09
N ARG A 104 -20.84 0.56 -0.84
CA ARG A 104 -19.69 1.46 -0.73
C ARG A 104 -19.85 2.64 -1.66
N ILE A 105 -19.32 3.77 -1.23
CA ILE A 105 -19.33 5.00 -2.02
C ILE A 105 -17.87 5.31 -2.32
N VAL A 106 -17.56 5.56 -3.58
CA VAL A 106 -16.28 6.09 -4.04
C VAL A 106 -16.54 7.50 -4.56
N SER A 107 -15.99 8.50 -3.87
CA SER A 107 -15.99 9.89 -4.31
C SER A 107 -14.73 10.15 -5.14
N VAL A 108 -14.92 10.69 -6.34
CA VAL A 108 -13.86 11.02 -7.30
C VAL A 108 -13.87 12.53 -7.52
N SER A 109 -12.73 13.21 -7.38
CA SER A 109 -12.65 14.63 -7.72
C SER A 109 -12.83 14.86 -9.22
N LYS A 110 -13.30 16.04 -9.64
CA LYS A 110 -13.56 16.34 -11.06
C LYS A 110 -12.33 16.20 -11.98
N ASP A 111 -11.16 16.52 -11.47
CA ASP A 111 -9.87 16.36 -12.16
C ASP A 111 -9.37 14.91 -12.18
N ALA A 112 -10.13 13.97 -11.61
CA ALA A 112 -9.79 12.56 -11.46
C ALA A 112 -8.45 12.32 -10.73
N THR A 113 -7.99 13.26 -9.91
CA THR A 113 -6.74 13.09 -9.14
C THR A 113 -6.98 12.48 -7.77
N SER A 114 -8.21 12.53 -7.23
CA SER A 114 -8.56 12.10 -5.88
C SER A 114 -9.69 11.08 -5.86
N TYR A 115 -9.48 10.00 -5.12
CA TYR A 115 -10.39 8.88 -4.93
C TYR A 115 -10.51 8.57 -3.43
N LEU A 116 -11.70 8.79 -2.87
CA LEU A 116 -12.01 8.48 -1.48
C LEU A 116 -13.07 7.41 -1.42
N CYS A 117 -12.85 6.37 -0.63
CA CYS A 117 -13.82 5.29 -0.47
C CYS A 117 -14.28 5.17 0.97
N SER A 118 -15.59 5.03 1.17
CA SER A 118 -16.21 4.86 2.50
C SER A 118 -15.79 3.59 3.26
N CYS A 119 -14.97 2.72 2.67
CA CYS A 119 -14.35 1.60 3.38
C CYS A 119 -13.08 1.98 4.15
N ASN A 120 -12.52 3.17 3.92
CA ASN A 120 -11.32 3.72 4.55
C ASN A 120 -10.07 2.82 4.50
N MET A 121 -10.05 1.84 3.59
CA MET A 121 -8.95 0.88 3.49
C MET A 121 -7.64 1.54 3.10
N PHE A 122 -7.66 2.58 2.26
CA PHE A 122 -6.42 3.31 1.95
C PHE A 122 -5.82 4.00 3.18
N ALA A 123 -6.66 4.67 3.98
CA ALA A 123 -6.19 5.31 5.22
C ALA A 123 -5.66 4.30 6.25
N ARG A 124 -6.24 3.09 6.29
CA ARG A 124 -5.84 2.03 7.24
C ARG A 124 -4.62 1.24 6.78
N ASP A 125 -4.62 0.80 5.52
CA ASP A 125 -3.67 -0.18 4.99
C ASP A 125 -2.67 0.45 4.01
N GLY A 126 -2.90 1.68 3.54
CA GLY A 126 -2.05 2.35 2.55
C GLY A 126 -2.11 1.73 1.15
N LEU A 127 -3.12 0.91 0.86
CA LEU A 127 -3.37 0.28 -0.44
C LEU A 127 -4.76 0.63 -0.97
N LEU A 128 -4.87 0.76 -2.30
CA LEU A 128 -6.15 0.98 -2.96
C LEU A 128 -7.08 -0.21 -2.71
N CYS A 129 -8.33 0.09 -2.36
CA CYS A 129 -9.31 -0.95 -2.08
C CYS A 129 -9.94 -1.49 -3.37
N PRO A 130 -10.58 -2.68 -3.33
CA PRO A 130 -11.25 -3.25 -4.50
C PRO A 130 -12.32 -2.33 -5.09
N HIS A 131 -12.94 -1.46 -4.28
CA HIS A 131 -13.96 -0.51 -4.76
C HIS A 131 -13.36 0.62 -5.60
N ILE A 132 -12.19 1.16 -5.22
CA ILE A 132 -11.49 2.17 -6.03
C ILE A 132 -10.93 1.51 -7.30
N LEU A 133 -10.37 0.31 -7.18
CA LEU A 133 -9.88 -0.44 -8.35
C LEU A 133 -11.02 -0.78 -9.33
N LYS A 134 -12.24 -1.05 -8.81
CA LYS A 134 -13.42 -1.19 -9.67
C LYS A 134 -13.67 0.07 -10.48
N VAL A 135 -13.61 1.24 -9.85
CA VAL A 135 -13.74 2.54 -10.56
C VAL A 135 -12.61 2.71 -11.59
N PHE A 136 -11.37 2.35 -11.26
CA PHE A 136 -10.24 2.45 -12.20
C PHE A 136 -10.49 1.62 -13.47
N THR A 137 -10.87 0.35 -13.30
CA THR A 137 -11.15 -0.54 -14.44
C THR A 137 -12.34 -0.09 -15.29
N ASN A 138 -13.33 0.56 -14.69
CA ASN A 138 -14.55 0.95 -15.39
C ASN A 138 -14.51 2.35 -16.01
N ARG A 139 -13.54 3.17 -15.60
CA ARG A 139 -13.32 4.53 -16.13
C ARG A 139 -12.00 4.65 -16.88
N ASP A 140 -11.39 3.52 -17.24
CA ASP A 140 -10.14 3.44 -17.98
C ASP A 140 -9.04 4.35 -17.41
N VAL A 141 -8.93 4.38 -16.08
CA VAL A 141 -7.86 5.13 -15.40
C VAL A 141 -6.54 4.49 -15.79
N GLN A 142 -5.61 5.27 -16.35
CA GLN A 142 -4.33 4.72 -16.84
C GLN A 142 -3.25 4.71 -15.77
N GLU A 143 -3.29 5.64 -14.82
CA GLU A 143 -2.25 5.80 -13.80
C GLU A 143 -2.84 5.96 -12.40
N ILE A 144 -2.19 5.31 -11.44
CA ILE A 144 -2.37 5.54 -10.01
C ILE A 144 -1.75 6.90 -9.67
N PRO A 145 -2.53 7.86 -9.12
CA PRO A 145 -1.96 9.11 -8.65
C PRO A 145 -0.92 8.87 -7.55
N ASP A 146 0.22 9.57 -7.60
CA ASP A 146 1.37 9.35 -6.71
C ASP A 146 1.04 9.33 -5.22
N LYS A 147 0.04 10.11 -4.79
CA LYS A 147 -0.41 10.13 -3.38
C LYS A 147 -0.94 8.77 -2.89
N TYR A 148 -1.32 7.86 -3.79
CA TYR A 148 -1.74 6.49 -3.46
C TYR A 148 -0.58 5.48 -3.53
N LEU A 149 0.58 5.86 -4.06
CA LEU A 149 1.80 5.07 -4.09
C LEU A 149 2.61 5.29 -2.80
N HIS A 150 2.15 4.71 -1.71
CA HIS A 150 2.75 4.92 -0.39
C HIS A 150 4.20 4.38 -0.33
N ARG A 151 5.16 5.24 0.03
CA ARG A 151 6.61 4.93 0.00
C ARG A 151 7.01 3.68 0.81
N ARG A 152 6.32 3.42 1.93
CA ARG A 152 6.45 2.20 2.76
C ARG A 152 6.43 0.92 1.93
N TRP A 153 5.65 0.91 0.85
CA TRP A 153 5.44 -0.25 0.01
C TRP A 153 6.37 -0.31 -1.22
N SER A 154 7.25 0.68 -1.40
CA SER A 154 8.08 0.82 -2.59
C SER A 154 9.28 -0.14 -2.59
N LYS A 155 9.66 -0.68 -3.76
CA LYS A 155 10.90 -1.46 -3.96
C LYS A 155 12.14 -0.67 -3.49
N ARG A 156 12.15 0.65 -3.71
CA ARG A 156 13.28 1.54 -3.40
C ARG A 156 13.53 1.70 -1.89
N GLN A 157 12.48 1.70 -1.08
CA GLN A 157 12.62 1.80 0.38
C GLN A 157 13.27 0.52 0.94
N GLN A 158 12.91 -0.65 0.42
CA GLN A 158 13.51 -1.94 0.79
C GLN A 158 15.00 -1.99 0.47
N GLN A 159 15.42 -1.53 -0.72
CA GLN A 159 16.85 -1.44 -1.08
C GLN A 159 17.63 -0.54 -0.10
N ARG A 160 17.05 0.59 0.32
CA ARG A 160 17.69 1.50 1.27
C ARG A 160 17.88 0.84 2.65
N PHE A 161 16.93 0.03 3.11
CA PHE A 161 17.06 -0.68 4.38
C PHE A 161 18.04 -1.87 4.30
N GLN A 162 18.08 -2.60 3.19
CA GLN A 162 19.09 -3.65 2.94
C GLN A 162 20.52 -3.08 2.91
N ASN A 163 20.70 -1.90 2.31
CA ASN A 163 22.00 -1.23 2.33
C ASN A 163 22.41 -0.78 3.75
N ILE A 164 21.47 -0.30 4.56
CA ILE A 164 21.76 0.09 5.95
C ILE A 164 22.13 -1.12 6.81
N SER A 165 21.43 -2.26 6.66
CA SER A 165 21.76 -3.48 7.41
C SER A 165 23.09 -4.10 6.99
N GLN A 166 23.52 -3.93 5.73
CA GLN A 166 24.86 -4.32 5.27
C GLN A 166 25.97 -3.43 5.86
N VAL A 167 25.74 -2.11 5.92
CA VAL A 167 26.70 -1.15 6.49
C VAL A 167 26.88 -1.37 8.01
N LEU A 168 25.82 -1.74 8.73
CA LEU A 168 25.89 -1.99 10.17
C LEU A 168 26.47 -3.38 10.54
N ASN A 169 26.61 -4.29 9.58
CA ASN A 169 27.16 -5.63 9.79
C ASN A 169 28.63 -5.77 9.33
N HIS A 170 29.26 -4.70 8.85
CA HIS A 170 30.69 -4.71 8.54
C HIS A 170 31.48 -4.22 9.77
N PRO A 171 32.37 -5.03 10.37
CA PRO A 171 33.22 -4.54 11.45
C PRO A 171 34.12 -3.44 10.88
N LEU A 172 34.10 -2.27 11.53
CA LEU A 172 35.06 -1.20 11.29
C LEU A 172 36.44 -1.73 11.70
N GLU A 173 37.21 -2.25 10.75
CA GLU A 173 38.65 -2.42 10.94
C GLU A 173 39.28 -1.03 11.00
N PHE A 174 39.37 -0.49 12.21
CA PHE A 174 40.24 0.64 12.51
C PHE A 174 41.69 0.17 12.34
N GLN A 175 42.31 0.55 11.23
CA GLN A 175 43.76 0.54 11.11
C GLN A 175 44.32 1.60 12.05
N VAL A 176 44.77 1.17 13.23
CA VAL A 176 45.60 1.99 14.12
C VAL A 176 47.02 1.98 13.54
N GLN A 177 47.36 3.00 12.75
CA GLN A 177 48.75 3.31 12.46
C GLN A 177 49.39 3.84 13.74
N THR A 178 50.24 3.03 14.37
CA THR A 178 51.25 3.53 15.32
C THR A 178 52.56 3.66 14.55
N SER A 179 53.13 4.87 14.58
CA SER A 179 54.50 5.17 14.16
C SER A 179 55.42 5.09 15.36
#